data_AF-A0A935CIR6-F1
#
_entry.id   AF-A0A935CIR6-F1
#
_cell.length_a   1.000
_cell.length_b   1.000
_cell.length_c   1.000
_cell.angle_alpha   90.00
_cell.angle_beta   90.00
_cell.angle_gamma   90.00
#
_symmetry.space_group_name_H-M   'P 1'
#
loop_
_entity.id
_entity.type
_entity.pdbx_description
1 polymer ?
#
loop_
_entity_poly.entity_id
_entity_poly.type
_entity_poly.pdbx_seq_one_letter_code
_entity_poly.pdbx_strand_id
1 'polypeptide(L)' 'MPQILRTADFDTWLAALRDKVGQKQVLARLARLSLGHWGDCKPVGGDVVELRIHSGPGYRVYCWNIL' A
#
# COMPACT_ATOMS: atom_id res chain seq x y z
N MET A 1 12.25 9.94 5.32
CA MET A 1 11.94 8.69 4.60
C MET A 1 11.24 7.78 5.58
N PRO A 2 9.95 7.47 5.39
CA PRO A 2 9.23 6.60 6.32
C PRO A 2 9.73 5.15 6.18
N GLN A 3 9.88 4.47 7.32
CA GLN A 3 10.12 3.04 7.34
C GLN A 3 8.77 2.32 7.18
N ILE A 4 8.69 1.39 6.22
CA ILE A 4 7.48 0.60 5.99
C ILE A 4 7.67 -0.77 6.66
N LEU A 5 6.88 -1.02 7.70
CA LEU A 5 6.75 -2.32 8.33
C LEU A 5 5.53 -3.05 7.75
N ARG A 6 5.67 -4.34 7.46
CA ARG A 6 4.63 -5.19 6.89
C ARG A 6 4.36 -6.36 7.82
N THR A 7 3.09 -6.75 7.92
CA THR A 7 2.71 -7.97 8.63
C THR A 7 2.92 -9.19 7.75
N ALA A 8 3.05 -10.36 8.37
CA ALA A 8 3.09 -11.62 7.63
C ALA A 8 1.82 -11.87 6.80
N ASP A 9 0.66 -11.42 7.30
CA ASP A 9 -0.61 -11.54 6.59
C ASP A 9 -0.65 -10.68 5.33
N PHE A 10 -0.10 -9.46 5.38
CA PHE A 10 0.01 -8.60 4.20
C PHE A 10 0.90 -9.24 3.13
N ASP A 11 2.05 -9.78 3.53
CA ASP A 11 2.98 -10.42 2.59
C ASP A 11 2.37 -11.69 1.98
N THR A 12 1.65 -12.48 2.77
CA THR A 12 0.92 -13.66 2.31
C THR A 12 -0.16 -13.29 1.29
N TRP A 13 -0.98 -12.28 1.59
CA TRP A 13 -2.00 -11.76 0.68
C TRP A 13 -1.40 -11.27 -0.64
N LEU A 14 -0.33 -10.47 -0.56
CA LEU A 14 0.32 -9.89 -1.73
C LEU A 14 0.91 -10.97 -2.64
N ALA A 15 1.51 -12.01 -2.07
CA ALA A 15 2.06 -13.14 -2.81
C ALA A 15 0.97 -13.98 -3.50
N ALA A 16 -0.20 -14.10 -2.87
CA ALA A 16 -1.34 -14.88 -3.36
C ALA A 16 -2.13 -14.19 -4.50
N LEU A 17 -1.87 -12.91 -4.80
CA LEU A 17 -2.56 -12.21 -5.88
C LEU A 17 -2.34 -12.91 -7.23
N ARG A 18 -3.46 -13.23 -7.91
CA ARG A 18 -3.46 -13.78 -9.27
C ARG A 18 -3.08 -12.72 -10.31
N ASP A 19 -3.53 -11.48 -10.09
CA ASP A 19 -3.18 -10.35 -10.95
C ASP A 19 -1.76 -9.84 -10.63
N LYS A 20 -0.80 -10.29 -11.45
CA LYS A 20 0.62 -9.94 -11.31
C LYS A 20 0.93 -8.48 -11.67
N VAL A 21 0.09 -7.84 -12.48
CA VAL A 21 0.25 -6.41 -12.78
C VAL A 21 -0.15 -5.60 -11.54
N GLY A 22 -1.30 -5.90 -10.96
CA GLY A 22 -1.75 -5.34 -9.68
C GLY A 22 -0.74 -5.50 -8.56
N GLN A 23 -0.20 -6.71 -8.39
CA GLN A 23 0.85 -7.00 -7.41
C GLN A 23 2.08 -6.08 -7.58
N LYS A 24 2.57 -5.90 -8.82
CA LYS A 24 3.69 -4.98 -9.10
C LYS A 24 3.34 -3.52 -8.82
N GLN A 25 2.12 -3.10 -9.11
CA GLN A 25 1.67 -1.72 -8.84
C GLN A 25 1.58 -1.43 -7.33
N VAL A 26 1.14 -2.41 -6.53
CA VAL A 26 1.19 -2.31 -5.06
C VAL A 26 2.62 -2.16 -4.55
N LEU A 27 3.55 -3.00 -5.02
CA LEU A 27 4.97 -2.89 -4.64
C LEU A 27 5.59 -1.55 -5.04
N ALA A 28 5.35 -1.10 -6.27
CA ALA A 28 5.82 0.20 -6.75
C ALA A 28 5.23 1.36 -5.93
N ARG A 29 3.98 1.23 -5.47
CA ARG A 29 3.35 2.23 -4.61
C ARG A 29 4.02 2.32 -3.24
N LEU A 30 4.34 1.19 -2.63
CA LEU A 30 5.06 1.13 -1.36
C LEU A 30 6.50 1.67 -1.50
N ALA A 31 7.21 1.35 -2.57
CA ALA A 31 8.56 1.87 -2.83
C ALA A 31 8.58 3.40 -2.97
N ARG A 32 7.55 3.98 -3.59
CA ARG A 32 7.40 5.45 -3.63
C ARG A 32 7.09 6.02 -2.25
N LEU A 33 6.23 5.35 -1.48
CA LEU A 33 5.91 5.78 -0.13
C LEU A 33 7.14 5.78 0.77
N SER A 34 8.04 4.78 0.69
CA SER A 34 9.27 4.74 1.49
C SER A 34 10.23 5.90 1.20
N LEU A 35 10.11 6.52 0.01
CA LEU A 35 10.83 7.73 -0.36
C LEU A 35 10.12 9.03 0.07
N GLY A 36 8.98 8.93 0.76
CA GLY A 36 8.16 10.06 1.18
C GLY A 36 7.14 10.54 0.14
N HIS A 37 6.94 9.80 -0.95
CA HIS A 37 5.98 10.17 -2.00
C HIS A 37 4.59 9.58 -1.69
N TRP A 38 3.79 10.37 -0.99
CA TRP A 38 2.45 9.98 -0.53
C TRP A 38 1.43 9.79 -1.63
N GLY A 39 1.53 10.45 -2.79
CA GLY A 39 0.68 10.22 -3.96
C GLY A 39 -0.82 10.29 -3.69
N ASP A 40 -1.62 9.49 -4.40
CA ASP A 40 -3.05 9.35 -4.13
C ASP A 40 -3.30 8.54 -2.84
N CYS A 41 -3.54 9.25 -1.74
CA CYS A 41 -3.88 8.70 -0.44
C CYS A 41 -4.97 9.53 0.25
N LYS A 42 -5.73 8.89 1.16
CA LYS A 42 -6.77 9.58 1.93
C LYS A 42 -6.82 9.05 3.38
N PRO A 43 -6.94 9.90 4.41
CA PRO A 43 -7.29 9.44 5.74
C PRO A 43 -8.69 8.81 5.73
N VAL A 44 -8.84 7.67 6.38
CA VAL A 44 -10.12 6.93 6.47
C VAL A 44 -10.70 6.89 7.89
N GLY A 45 -10.06 7.59 8.82
CA GLY A 45 -10.46 7.67 10.23
C GLY A 45 -9.41 7.05 11.15
N GLY A 46 -9.36 7.56 12.40
CA GLY A 46 -8.26 7.27 13.32
C GLY A 46 -6.90 7.62 12.70
N ASP A 47 -5.88 6.83 13.01
CA ASP A 47 -4.54 6.96 12.46
C ASP A 47 -4.34 6.15 11.15
N VAL A 48 -5.42 5.79 10.44
CA VAL A 48 -5.34 4.98 9.22
C VAL A 48 -5.40 5.86 7.97
N VAL A 49 -4.46 5.62 7.05
CA VAL A 49 -4.44 6.19 5.69
C VAL A 49 -4.62 5.07 4.67
N GLU A 50 -5.51 5.30 3.70
CA GLU A 50 -5.69 4.45 2.53
C GLU A 50 -4.80 4.95 1.38
N LEU A 51 -3.99 4.06 0.82
CA LEU A 51 -3.29 4.24 -0.46
C LEU A 51 -4.16 3.67 -1.58
N ARG A 52 -4.51 4.51 -2.56
CA ARG A 52 -5.37 4.11 -3.68
C ARG A 52 -4.53 3.81 -4.91
N ILE A 53 -4.77 2.65 -5.52
CA ILE A 53 -4.07 2.19 -6.72
C ILE A 53 -5.13 1.80 -7.75
N HIS A 54 -5.30 2.61 -8.79
CA HIS A 54 -6.30 2.43 -9.84
C HIS A 54 -5.75 1.56 -10.98
N SER A 55 -5.32 0.34 -10.64
CA SER A 55 -4.85 -0.65 -11.61
C SER A 55 -5.58 -1.97 -11.40
N GLY A 56 -5.90 -2.66 -12.51
CA GLY A 56 -6.69 -3.89 -12.49
C GLY A 56 -8.03 -3.70 -11.77
N PRO A 57 -8.38 -4.52 -10.77
CA PRO A 57 -9.63 -4.40 -10.02
C PRO A 57 -9.69 -3.16 -9.10
N GLY A 58 -8.58 -2.43 -8.95
CA GLY A 58 -8.45 -1.34 -8.00
C GLY A 58 -8.02 -1.84 -6.62
N TYR A 59 -6.76 -1.62 -6.26
CA TYR A 59 -6.20 -2.03 -4.97
C TYR A 59 -6.24 -0.91 -3.96
N ARG A 60 -6.39 -1.30 -2.69
CA ARG A 60 -6.30 -0.43 -1.51
C ARG A 60 -5.33 -1.04 -0.52
N VAL A 61 -4.40 -0.24 -0.05
CA VAL A 61 -3.48 -0.64 1.02
C VAL A 61 -3.68 0.33 2.17
N TYR A 62 -3.86 -0.21 3.37
CA TYR A 62 -4.08 0.58 4.57
C TYR A 62 -2.79 0.61 5.39
N CYS A 63 -2.41 1.81 5.80
CA CYS A 63 -1.24 2.05 6.63
C CYS A 63 -1.68 2.78 7.90
N TRP A 64 -1.13 2.36 9.04
CA TRP A 64 -1.25 3.13 10.27
C TRP A 64 -0.14 4.16 10.33
N ASN A 65 -0.52 5.43 10.43
CA ASN A 65 0.39 6.55 10.56
C ASN A 65 0.69 6.75 12.04
N ILE A 66 1.65 5.99 12.57
CA ILE A 66 2.30 6.39 13.83
C ILE A 66 3.44 7.32 13.41
N LEU A 67 3.31 8.58 13.82
CA LEU A 67 4.31 9.65 13.62
C LEU A 67 5.72 9.20 13.98
#